data_AF-A0A1H0ULJ6-F1
#
_entry.id   AF-A0A1H0ULJ6-F1
#
_cell.length_a   1.000
_cell.length_b   1.000
_cell.length_c   1.000
_cell.angle_alpha   90.00
_cell.angle_beta   90.00
_cell.angle_gamma   90.00
#
_symmetry.space_group_name_H-M   'P 1'
#
loop_
_entity.id
_entity.type
_entity.pdbx_description
1 polymer ?
#
loop_
_entity_poly.entity_id
_entity_poly.type
_entity_poly.pdbx_seq_one_letter_code
_entity_poly.pdbx_strand_id
1 'polypeptide(L)' 'MSHANAALTPRARLRLARLIVVEQWPVAAAAEMFMVDPSTARKWAHRYRAEGPAGMADRSSR' A
#
# COMPACT_ATOMS: atom_id res chain seq x y z
N MET A 1 16.30 10.03 -11.90
CA MET A 1 15.96 9.02 -10.87
C MET A 1 14.67 9.47 -10.20
N SER A 2 13.54 9.00 -10.71
CA SER A 2 12.19 9.28 -10.20
C SER A 2 12.02 8.65 -8.82
N HIS A 3 11.35 9.36 -7.92
CA HIS A 3 11.25 9.11 -6.48
C HIS A 3 10.78 7.68 -6.10
N ALA A 4 11.70 6.72 -6.02
CA ALA A 4 11.44 5.33 -5.60
C ALA A 4 10.79 5.22 -4.21
N ASN A 5 10.88 6.28 -3.40
CA ASN A 5 10.42 6.28 -2.01
C ASN A 5 9.01 6.86 -1.80
N ALA A 6 8.39 7.50 -2.80
CA ALA A 6 7.09 8.16 -2.60
C ALA A 6 5.99 7.14 -2.22
N ALA A 7 5.96 5.99 -2.90
CA ALA A 7 5.04 4.88 -2.62
C ALA A 7 5.34 4.17 -1.30
N LEU A 8 6.60 4.21 -0.83
CA LEU A 8 7.04 3.56 0.41
C LEU A 8 6.66 4.36 1.66
N THR A 9 6.28 5.63 1.53
CA THR A 9 5.83 6.42 2.68
C THR A 9 4.60 5.76 3.34
N PRO A 10 4.47 5.80 4.68
CA PRO A 10 3.30 5.26 5.38
C PRO A 10 1.97 5.82 4.86
N ARG A 11 1.96 7.10 4.45
CA ARG A 11 0.78 7.77 3.89
C ARG A 11 0.39 7.23 2.52
N ALA A 12 1.36 7.01 1.63
CA ALA A 12 1.09 6.43 0.31
C ALA A 12 0.59 4.99 0.42
N ARG A 13 1.22 4.17 1.28
CA ARG A 13 0.76 2.82 1.61
C ARG A 13 -0.68 2.79 2.09
N LEU A 14 -1.03 3.67 3.02
CA LEU A 14 -2.38 3.80 3.54
C LEU A 14 -3.39 4.16 2.45
N ARG A 15 -3.05 5.10 1.57
CA ARG A 15 -3.92 5.50 0.46
C ARG A 15 -4.15 4.34 -0.52
N LEU A 16 -3.09 3.64 -0.92
CA LEU A 16 -3.18 2.46 -1.77
C LEU A 16 -4.07 1.39 -1.13
N ALA A 17 -3.84 1.06 0.15
CA ALA A 17 -4.59 0.01 0.82
C ALA A 17 -6.08 0.35 0.96
N ARG A 18 -6.42 1.63 1.22
CA ARG A 18 -7.82 2.10 1.24
C ARG A 18 -8.50 2.00 -0.12
N LEU A 19 -7.82 2.37 -1.20
CA LEU A 19 -8.36 2.20 -2.56
C LEU A 19 -8.76 0.75 -2.82
N ILE A 20 -7.91 -0.21 -2.45
CA ILE A 20 -8.18 -1.64 -2.68
C ILE A 20 -9.26 -2.19 -1.74
N VAL A 21 -9.24 -1.82 -0.45
CA VAL A 21 -10.07 -2.47 0.58
C VAL A 21 -11.40 -1.76 0.84
N VAL A 22 -11.43 -0.43 0.72
CA VAL A 22 -12.62 0.37 0.99
C VAL A 22 -13.33 0.72 -0.31
N GLU A 23 -12.57 1.21 -1.30
CA GLU A 23 -13.14 1.58 -2.60
C GLU A 23 -13.19 0.40 -3.58
N GLN A 24 -12.74 -0.78 -3.15
CA GLN A 24 -12.81 -2.04 -3.91
C GLN A 24 -12.15 -1.97 -5.30
N TRP A 25 -11.13 -1.12 -5.45
CA TRP A 25 -10.37 -1.03 -6.68
C TRP A 25 -9.62 -2.33 -6.99
N PRO A 26 -9.46 -2.70 -8.27
CA PRO A 26 -8.58 -3.79 -8.66
C PRO A 26 -7.15 -3.54 -8.17
N VAL A 27 -6.55 -4.58 -7.58
CA VAL A 27 -5.16 -4.52 -7.08
C VAL A 27 -4.19 -4.04 -8.17
N ALA A 28 -4.33 -4.53 -9.40
CA ALA A 28 -3.42 -4.19 -10.49
C ALA A 28 -3.47 -2.69 -10.81
N ALA A 29 -4.66 -2.11 -10.91
CA ALA A 29 -4.84 -0.68 -11.18
C ALA A 29 -4.27 0.19 -10.05
N ALA A 30 -4.50 -0.19 -8.79
CA ALA A 30 -3.93 0.50 -7.64
C ALA A 30 -2.39 0.35 -7.58
N ALA A 31 -1.85 -0.80 -7.96
CA ALA A 31 -0.41 -1.03 -7.98
C ALA A 31 0.28 -0.15 -9.04
N GLU A 32 -0.29 -0.08 -10.25
CA GLU A 32 0.20 0.76 -11.34
C GLU A 32 0.20 2.25 -10.98
N MET A 33 -0.90 2.76 -10.42
CA MET A 33 -1.02 4.17 -9.99
C MET A 33 0.07 4.58 -8.99
N PHE A 34 0.49 3.66 -8.13
CA PHE A 34 1.50 3.91 -7.10
C PHE A 34 2.89 3.40 -7.51
N MET A 35 3.06 2.92 -8.75
CA MET A 35 4.34 2.42 -9.27
C MET A 35 4.96 1.31 -8.39
N VAL A 36 4.12 0.40 -7.89
CA VAL A 36 4.55 -0.77 -7.12
C VAL A 36 4.14 -2.07 -7.81
N ASP A 37 4.79 -3.16 -7.47
CA ASP A 37 4.37 -4.48 -7.93
C ASP A 37 3.02 -4.89 -7.30
N PRO A 38 2.10 -5.54 -8.05
CA PRO A 38 0.81 -6.01 -7.52
C PRO A 38 0.91 -6.90 -6.27
N SER A 39 1.98 -7.67 -6.08
CA SER A 39 2.20 -8.45 -4.86
C SER A 39 2.43 -7.56 -3.63
N THR A 40 3.14 -6.45 -3.79
CA THR A 40 3.36 -5.45 -2.74
C THR A 40 2.04 -4.77 -2.37
N ALA A 41 1.25 -4.40 -3.38
CA ALA A 41 -0.08 -3.85 -3.19
C ALA A 41 -1.00 -4.84 -2.41
N ARG A 42 -1.00 -6.13 -2.77
CA ARG A 42 -1.74 -7.18 -2.03
C ARG A 42 -1.30 -7.27 -0.58
N LYS A 43 0.02 -7.25 -0.32
CA LYS A 43 0.57 -7.34 1.04
C LYS A 43 0.09 -6.17 1.91
N TRP A 44 0.08 -4.95 1.38
CA TRP A 44 -0.43 -3.79 2.11
C TRP A 44 -1.95 -3.84 2.29
N ALA A 45 -2.71 -4.26 1.29
CA ALA A 45 -4.15 -4.45 1.42
C ALA A 45 -4.52 -5.49 2.49
N HIS A 46 -3.83 -6.64 2.51
CA HIS A 46 -4.02 -7.67 3.53
C HIS A 46 -3.70 -7.13 4.93
N ARG A 47 -2.56 -6.46 5.08
CA ARG A 47 -2.16 -5.86 6.35
C ARG A 47 -3.15 -4.80 6.83
N TYR A 48 -3.70 -3.99 5.93
CA TYR A 48 -4.73 -3.01 6.26
C TYR A 48 -6.03 -3.67 6.72
N ARG A 49 -6.42 -4.82 6.13
CA ARG A 49 -7.58 -5.58 6.63
C ARG A 49 -7.38 -6.12 8.04
N ALA A 50 -6.16 -6.54 8.37
CA ALA A 50 -5.84 -7.11 9.68
C ALA A 50 -5.66 -6.05 10.78
N GLU A 51 -4.99 -4.95 10.48
CA GLU A 51 -4.50 -4.00 11.49
C GLU A 51 -5.01 -2.57 11.29
N GLY A 52 -5.80 -2.34 10.24
CA GLY A 52 -6.26 -1.01 9.86
C GLY A 52 -5.11 -0.05 9.53
N PRO A 53 -5.28 1.26 9.76
CA PRO A 53 -4.26 2.26 9.49
C PRO A 53 -2.94 2.04 10.24
N ALA A 54 -2.97 1.44 11.44
CA ALA A 54 -1.78 1.21 12.25
C ALA A 54 -0.76 0.29 11.57
N GLY A 55 -1.23 -0.68 10.77
CA GLY A 55 -0.36 -1.57 10.01
C GLY A 55 0.44 -0.89 8.90
N MET A 56 0.08 0.33 8.49
CA MET A 56 0.78 1.06 7.42
C MET A 56 2.00 1.84 7.90
N ALA A 57 2.19 1.96 9.21
CA ALA A 57 3.39 2.56 9.79
C ALA A 57 4.66 1.77 9.43
N ASP A 58 5.82 2.43 9.51
CA ASP A 58 7.10 1.74 9.43
C ASP A 58 7.26 0.83 10.64
N ARG A 59 7.51 -0.45 10.37
CA ARG A 59 7.95 -1.39 11.38
C ARG A 59 9.46 -1.46 11.25
N SER A 60 10.16 -1.14 12.31
CA SER A 60 11.60 -1.39 12.39
C SER A 60 11.84 -2.87 12.10
N SER A 61 12.58 -3.17 11.03
CA SER A 61 13.09 -4.51 10.78
C SER A 61 14.03 -4.88 11.93
N ARG A 62 13.73 -5.96 12.66
CA ARG A 62 14.70 -6.67 13.50
C ARG A 62 15.03 -8.00 12.83
#